data_AF-A0A0S3RRD0-F1
#
_entry.id   AF-A0A0S3RRD0-F1
#
_cell.length_a   1.000
_cell.length_b   1.000
_cell.length_c   1.000
_cell.angle_alpha   90.00
_cell.angle_beta   90.00
_cell.angle_gamma   90.00
#
_symmetry.space_group_name_H-M   'P 1'
#
loop_
_entity.id
_entity.type
_entity.pdbx_description
1 polymer ?
#
loop_
_entity_poly.entity_id
_entity_poly.type
_entity_poly.pdbx_seq_one_letter_code
_entity_poly.pdbx_strand_id
1 'polypeptide(L)'
;MTKLQSSVLVVMALFVLFSQTYGEWKFCPKSMVFDGQCPLGSSGRSCFDEFLARLGASATPMKCTCDNLPSNKRNCTCQVVCGH
;
A
#
# COMPACT_ATOMS: atom_id res chain seq x y z
N MET A 1 -2.67 -30.44 -32.58
CA MET A 1 -3.49 -29.38 -31.92
C MET A 1 -3.59 -29.54 -30.40
N THR A 2 -2.80 -30.40 -29.74
CA THR A 2 -2.94 -30.71 -28.30
C THR A 2 -2.06 -29.87 -27.36
N LYS A 3 -0.87 -29.44 -27.80
CA LYS A 3 0.05 -28.66 -26.95
C LYS A 3 -0.47 -27.27 -26.59
N LEU A 4 -1.09 -26.56 -27.54
CA LEU A 4 -1.59 -25.20 -27.34
C LEU A 4 -2.82 -25.17 -26.40
N GLN A 5 -3.76 -26.11 -26.58
CA GLN A 5 -4.92 -26.25 -25.68
C GLN A 5 -4.49 -26.57 -24.25
N SER A 6 -3.52 -27.47 -24.07
CA SER A 6 -3.04 -27.84 -22.74
C SER A 6 -2.37 -26.68 -22.03
N SER A 7 -1.55 -25.87 -22.72
CA SER A 7 -0.98 -24.65 -22.14
C SER A 7 -2.04 -23.60 -21.77
N VAL A 8 -3.06 -23.41 -22.59
CA VAL A 8 -4.13 -22.43 -22.31
C VAL A 8 -4.93 -22.84 -21.07
N LEU A 9 -5.25 -24.13 -20.94
CA LEU A 9 -5.97 -24.66 -19.77
C LEU A 9 -5.18 -24.46 -18.47
N VAL A 10 -3.87 -24.69 -18.49
CA VAL A 10 -3.00 -24.49 -17.32
C VAL A 10 -2.95 -23.02 -16.91
N VAL A 11 -2.76 -22.10 -17.87
CA VAL A 11 -2.74 -20.66 -17.58
C VAL A 11 -4.08 -20.20 -17.03
N MET A 12 -5.19 -20.68 -17.58
CA MET A 12 -6.54 -20.33 -17.12
C MET A 12 -6.82 -20.87 -15.71
N ALA A 13 -6.42 -22.11 -15.42
CA ALA A 13 -6.56 -22.71 -14.09
C ALA A 13 -5.75 -21.94 -13.04
N LEU A 14 -4.51 -21.55 -13.37
CA LEU A 14 -3.68 -20.71 -12.51
C LEU A 14 -4.39 -19.37 -12.24
N PHE A 15 -4.88 -18.68 -13.27
CA PHE A 15 -5.52 -17.37 -13.12
C PHE A 15 -6.75 -17.41 -12.21
N VAL A 16 -7.57 -18.47 -12.30
CA VAL A 16 -8.72 -18.67 -11.40
C VAL A 16 -8.27 -18.90 -9.96
N LEU A 17 -7.24 -19.73 -9.74
CA LEU A 17 -6.67 -19.96 -8.41
C LEU A 17 -6.13 -18.67 -7.80
N PHE A 18 -5.37 -17.89 -8.58
CA PHE A 18 -4.87 -16.58 -8.17
C PHE A 18 -6.04 -15.64 -7.82
N SER A 19 -7.09 -15.59 -8.63
CA SER A 19 -8.23 -14.72 -8.38
C SER A 19 -9.00 -15.08 -7.08
N GLN A 20 -8.95 -16.35 -6.66
CA GLN A 20 -9.56 -16.80 -5.39
C GLN A 20 -8.66 -16.59 -4.17
N THR A 21 -7.34 -16.66 -4.33
CA THR A 21 -6.39 -16.46 -3.21
C THR A 21 -6.17 -14.98 -2.89
N TYR A 22 -6.23 -14.11 -3.90
CA TYR A 22 -6.10 -12.67 -3.74
C TYR A 22 -7.50 -12.06 -3.79
N GLY A 23 -8.22 -12.05 -2.66
CA GLY A 23 -9.53 -11.38 -2.50
C GLY A 23 -9.48 -9.87 -2.75
N GLU A 24 -10.48 -9.10 -2.35
CA GLU A 24 -10.38 -7.63 -2.44
C GLU A 24 -9.38 -7.07 -1.41
N TRP A 25 -8.49 -6.20 -1.87
CA TRP A 25 -7.53 -5.51 -1.00
C TRP A 25 -8.28 -4.61 -0.01
N LYS A 26 -8.11 -4.86 1.30
CA LYS A 26 -8.66 -4.02 2.35
C LYS A 26 -7.65 -2.95 2.74
N PHE A 27 -8.11 -1.70 2.77
CA PHE A 27 -7.32 -0.55 3.18
C PHE A 27 -7.74 -0.05 4.55
N CYS A 28 -6.79 0.00 5.49
CA CYS A 28 -7.01 0.51 6.84
C CYS A 28 -6.19 1.78 7.08
N PRO A 29 -6.73 2.76 7.83
CA PRO A 29 -5.95 3.91 8.26
C PRO A 29 -4.85 3.46 9.23
N LYS A 30 -3.64 3.96 9.02
CA LYS A 30 -2.50 3.76 9.91
C LYS A 30 -1.78 5.08 10.11
N SER A 31 -1.46 5.39 11.37
CA SER A 31 -0.78 6.63 11.76
C SER A 31 0.61 6.33 12.32
N MET A 32 1.57 7.20 12.02
CA MET A 32 2.94 7.14 12.51
C MET A 32 3.45 8.55 12.79
N VAL A 33 4.23 8.68 13.87
CA VAL A 33 4.85 9.96 14.24
C VAL A 33 6.30 9.97 13.77
N PHE A 34 6.68 11.05 13.09
CA PHE A 34 8.02 11.31 12.60
C PHE A 34 8.55 12.63 13.16
N ASP A 35 9.87 12.76 13.21
CA ASP A 35 10.51 14.03 13.56
C ASP A 35 10.40 15.04 12.40
N GLY A 36 10.46 16.32 12.74
CA GLY A 36 10.31 17.43 11.81
C GLY A 36 8.87 17.89 11.60
N GLN A 37 8.71 18.96 10.82
CA GLN A 37 7.41 19.50 10.41
C GLN A 37 6.95 18.93 9.07
N CYS A 38 5.65 19.07 8.79
CA CYS A 38 5.07 18.77 7.49
C CYS A 38 5.61 19.73 6.42
N PRO A 39 6.23 19.22 5.33
CA PRO A 39 6.77 20.08 4.28
C PRO A 39 5.65 20.79 3.51
N LEU A 40 5.81 22.08 3.24
CA LEU A 40 4.82 22.88 2.52
C LEU A 40 4.61 22.33 1.10
N GLY A 41 3.35 22.13 0.71
CA GLY A 41 2.95 21.72 -0.64
C GLY A 41 3.21 20.24 -1.00
N SER A 42 3.94 19.48 -0.19
CA SER A 42 4.30 18.07 -0.47
C SER A 42 4.10 17.12 0.72
N SER A 43 3.41 17.55 1.77
CA SER A 43 3.27 16.81 3.03
C SER A 43 2.76 15.38 2.85
N GLY A 44 1.74 15.18 2.01
CA GLY A 44 1.21 13.84 1.73
C GLY A 44 2.22 12.93 1.01
N ARG A 45 3.06 13.49 0.12
CA ARG A 45 4.11 12.73 -0.59
C ARG A 45 5.23 12.31 0.36
N SER A 46 5.68 13.22 1.22
CA SER A 46 6.68 12.90 2.24
C SER A 46 6.21 11.79 3.18
N CYS A 47 4.95 11.83 3.64
CA CYS A 47 4.38 10.74 4.45
C CYS A 47 4.28 9.41 3.68
N PHE A 48 3.92 9.45 2.40
CA PHE A 48 3.91 8.26 1.54
C PHE A 48 5.29 7.60 1.45
N ASP A 49 6.35 8.39 1.22
CA ASP A 49 7.72 7.89 1.11
C ASP A 49 8.21 7.30 2.45
N GLU A 50 7.90 7.95 3.58
CA GLU A 50 8.21 7.43 4.93
C GLU A 50 7.49 6.10 5.21
N PHE A 51 6.22 5.98 4.83
CA PHE A 51 5.46 4.74 4.98
C PHE A 51 6.02 3.61 4.12
N LEU A 52 6.41 3.90 2.88
CA LEU A 52 7.08 2.93 2.01
C LEU A 52 8.41 2.48 2.60
N ALA A 53 9.21 3.40 3.14
CA ALA A 53 10.49 3.07 3.75
C ALA A 53 10.33 2.18 4.99
N ARG A 54 9.27 2.36 5.77
CA ARG A 54 9.03 1.63 7.03
C ARG A 54 8.29 0.30 6.85
N LEU A 55 7.32 0.23 5.93
CA LEU A 55 6.44 -0.93 5.76
C LEU A 55 6.74 -1.75 4.50
N GLY A 56 7.51 -1.20 3.57
CA GLY A 56 7.77 -1.81 2.27
C GLY A 56 6.65 -1.59 1.25
N ALA A 57 6.92 -2.00 0.01
CA ALA A 57 6.02 -1.78 -1.13
C ALA A 57 4.67 -2.52 -1.00
N SER A 58 4.62 -3.63 -0.27
CA SER A 58 3.39 -4.42 -0.07
C SER A 58 2.33 -3.68 0.76
N ALA A 59 2.70 -2.66 1.53
CA ALA A 59 1.73 -1.86 2.28
C ALA A 59 0.92 -0.91 1.39
N THR A 60 1.41 -0.63 0.17
CA THR A 60 0.79 0.25 -0.84
C THR A 60 0.09 1.48 -0.22
N PRO A 61 0.82 2.33 0.50
CA PRO A 61 0.23 3.47 1.19
C PRO A 61 -0.47 4.41 0.22
N MET A 62 -1.62 4.95 0.60
CA MET A 62 -2.39 5.89 -0.20
C MET A 62 -3.13 6.89 0.69
N LYS A 63 -3.65 7.96 0.08
CA LYS A 63 -4.42 9.01 0.77
C LYS A 63 -3.74 9.51 2.04
N CYS A 64 -2.43 9.78 1.93
CA CYS A 64 -1.61 10.20 3.05
C CYS A 64 -1.86 11.66 3.42
N THR A 65 -2.06 11.92 4.70
CA THR A 65 -2.12 13.25 5.30
C THR A 65 -0.97 13.46 6.27
N CYS A 66 -0.63 14.72 6.52
CA CYS A 66 0.41 15.12 7.45
C CYS A 66 -0.11 16.25 8.32
N ASP A 67 -0.01 16.06 9.63
CA ASP A 67 -0.41 17.05 10.64
C ASP A 67 0.80 17.40 11.51
N ASN A 68 1.07 18.70 11.66
CA ASN A 68 2.13 19.15 12.57
C ASN A 68 1.75 18.87 14.03
N LEU A 69 2.71 18.37 14.80
CA LEU A 69 2.61 18.18 16.24
C LEU A 69 3.56 19.14 16.97
N PRO A 70 3.34 19.36 18.28
CA PRO A 70 4.30 20.08 19.12
C PRO A 70 5.68 19.42 19.12
N SER A 71 6.69 20.16 19.57
CA SER A 71 8.07 19.68 19.74
C SER A 71 8.75 19.21 18.44
N ASN A 72 8.47 19.91 17.33
CA ASN A 72 9.05 19.65 16.01
C ASN A 72 8.84 18.19 15.55
N LYS A 73 7.59 17.71 15.68
CA LYS A 73 7.15 16.40 15.20
C LYS A 73 5.98 16.56 14.24
N ARG A 74 5.70 15.50 13.50
CA ARG A 74 4.53 15.41 12.61
C ARG A 74 3.89 14.04 12.70
N ASN A 75 2.57 14.01 12.62
CA ASN A 75 1.80 12.79 12.47
C ASN A 75 1.49 12.58 10.98
N CYS A 76 1.87 11.43 10.45
CA CYS A 76 1.52 10.99 9.12
C CYS A 76 0.44 9.92 9.23
N THR A 77 -0.69 10.12 8.54
CA THR A 77 -1.77 9.11 8.46
C THR A 77 -1.98 8.71 7.01
N CYS A 78 -1.85 7.43 6.70
CA CYS A 78 -2.08 6.87 5.36
C CYS A 78 -3.07 5.70 5.44
N GLN A 79 -3.78 5.44 4.35
CA GLN A 79 -4.45 4.16 4.16
C GLN A 79 -3.45 3.14 3.64
N VAL A 80 -3.32 1.99 4.29
CA VAL A 80 -2.40 0.90 3.91
C VAL A 80 -3.16 -0.40 3.76
N VAL A 81 -2.63 -1.33 2.96
CA VAL A 81 -3.16 -2.69 2.90
C VAL A 81 -3.03 -3.33 4.28
N CYS A 82 -4.16 -3.81 4.79
CA CYS A 82 -4.26 -4.50 6.08
C CYS A 82 -4.81 -5.91 5.97
N GLY A 83 -5.21 -6.35 4.77
CA GLY A 83 -5.68 -7.71 4.53
C GLY A 83 -6.25 -7.89 3.13
N HIS A 84 -6.65 -9.13 2.87
CA HIS A 84 -7.47 -9.58 1.75
C HIS A 84 -8.83 -10.12 2.27
#